data_AF-A0A822YMX0-F1
#
_entry.id   AF-A0A822YMX0-F1
#
_cell.length_a   1.000
_cell.length_b   1.000
_cell.length_c   1.000
_cell.angle_alpha   90.00
_cell.angle_beta   90.00
_cell.angle_gamma   90.00
#
_symmetry.space_group_name_H-M   'P 1'
#
loop_
_entity.id
_entity.type
_entity.pdbx_description
1 polymer ?
#
loop_
_entity_poly.entity_id
_entity_poly.type
_entity_poly.pdbx_seq_one_letter_code
_entity_poly.pdbx_strand_id
1 'polypeptide(L)'
;MSHATPTVVSSVQELYEFACSGPLVEKLGLTPKIIAVVKMKSATISIDDFYLTVEDQAELQEENSGNALLEGLVLSIFVNFCLHYLRGNAGSHDLHLSVETLMDLCRLTKEGMKMKLSRYNKSAFGGRGDRSDPSTWPEVEGPLAPILFEGWCLVLNPLKWK
;
A
#
# COMPACT_ATOMS: atom_id res chain seq x y z
N MET A 1 2.98 -23.99 24.38
CA MET A 1 3.03 -23.08 23.21
C MET A 1 1.99 -22.00 23.46
N SER A 2 2.40 -20.78 23.80
CA SER A 2 1.47 -19.67 24.07
C SER A 2 0.96 -19.13 22.74
N HIS A 3 -0.33 -19.26 22.49
CA HIS A 3 -0.98 -18.56 21.39
C HIS A 3 -0.99 -17.08 21.72
N ALA A 4 -0.18 -16.30 21.00
CA ALA A 4 -0.22 -14.84 21.09
C ALA A 4 -1.58 -14.37 20.55
N THR A 5 -2.39 -13.78 21.41
CA THR A 5 -3.63 -13.11 21.02
C THR A 5 -3.30 -11.93 20.11
N PRO A 6 -3.96 -11.78 18.95
CA PRO A 6 -3.71 -10.64 18.07
C PRO A 6 -4.10 -9.34 18.78
N THR A 7 -3.12 -8.44 18.92
CA THR A 7 -3.34 -7.11 19.50
C THR A 7 -4.12 -6.26 18.50
N VAL A 8 -5.34 -5.88 18.86
CA VAL A 8 -6.17 -4.99 18.05
C VAL A 8 -5.77 -3.55 18.35
N VAL A 9 -5.45 -2.79 17.30
CA VAL A 9 -5.16 -1.36 17.37
C VAL A 9 -6.43 -0.61 16.95
N SER A 10 -7.01 0.14 17.88
CA SER A 10 -8.32 0.80 17.73
C SER A 10 -8.22 2.32 17.54
N SER A 11 -7.03 2.91 17.70
CA SER A 11 -6.82 4.35 17.50
C SER A 11 -5.46 4.67 16.87
N VAL A 12 -5.33 5.89 16.33
CA VAL A 12 -4.05 6.41 15.79
C VAL A 12 -2.97 6.48 16.89
N GLN A 13 -3.38 6.79 18.12
CA GLN A 13 -2.48 6.80 19.29
C GLN A 13 -2.01 5.38 19.62
N GLU A 14 -2.89 4.39 19.58
CA GLU A 14 -2.52 2.98 19.77
C GLU A 14 -1.66 2.44 18.62
N LEU A 15 -1.83 2.95 17.40
CA LEU A 15 -0.99 2.58 16.26
C LEU A 15 0.42 3.14 16.43
N TYR A 16 0.52 4.40 16.85
CA TYR A 16 1.78 5.01 17.23
C TYR A 16 2.44 4.23 18.37
N GLU A 17 1.69 3.91 19.43
CA GLU A 17 2.21 3.16 20.56
C GLU A 17 2.65 1.75 20.16
N PHE A 18 1.90 1.05 19.31
CA PHE A 18 2.26 -0.27 18.79
C PHE A 18 3.54 -0.24 17.94
N ALA A 19 3.63 0.72 17.00
CA ALA A 19 4.75 0.83 16.07
C ALA A 19 6.02 1.40 16.71
N CYS A 20 5.90 2.30 17.68
CA CYS A 20 7.03 3.04 18.26
C CYS A 20 7.41 2.60 19.68
N SER A 21 6.53 1.89 20.39
CA SER A 21 6.74 1.54 21.80
C SER A 21 6.09 0.22 22.25
N GLY A 22 5.53 -0.57 21.33
CA GLY A 22 4.69 -1.73 21.64
C GLY A 22 5.38 -3.07 21.42
N PRO A 23 4.61 -4.18 21.42
CA PRO A 23 5.14 -5.54 21.32
C PRO A 23 6.02 -5.81 20.09
N LEU A 24 5.81 -5.03 19.01
CA LEU A 24 6.63 -5.10 17.80
C LEU A 24 8.06 -4.59 18.05
N VAL A 25 8.20 -3.47 18.76
CA VAL A 25 9.48 -2.85 19.12
C VAL A 25 10.26 -3.76 20.08
N GLU A 26 9.58 -4.37 21.07
CA GLU A 26 10.18 -5.38 21.95
C GLU A 26 10.64 -6.64 21.20
N LYS A 27 9.82 -7.18 20.28
CA LYS A 27 10.20 -8.36 19.47
C LYS A 27 11.39 -8.10 18.56
N LEU A 28 11.55 -6.86 18.10
CA LEU A 28 12.69 -6.43 17.29
C LEU A 28 13.93 -6.06 18.15
N GLY A 29 13.81 -6.13 19.49
CA GLY A 29 14.89 -5.75 20.42
C GLY A 29 15.20 -4.24 20.43
N LEU A 30 14.28 -3.43 19.93
CA LEU A 30 14.41 -1.98 19.85
C LEU A 30 13.81 -1.34 21.11
N THR A 31 14.35 -0.22 21.56
CA THR A 31 13.72 0.60 22.62
C THR A 31 13.37 1.97 22.06
N PRO A 32 12.35 2.67 22.59
CA PRO A 32 12.02 4.03 22.15
C PRO A 32 13.21 5.00 22.24
N LYS A 33 14.08 4.79 23.24
CA LYS A 33 15.36 5.52 23.39
C LYS A 33 16.32 5.24 22.23
N ILE A 34 16.46 3.98 21.80
CA ILE A 34 17.29 3.62 20.63
C ILE A 34 16.69 4.20 19.36
N ILE A 35 15.37 4.14 19.16
CA ILE A 35 14.72 4.72 17.97
C ILE A 35 14.95 6.24 17.91
N ALA A 36 14.80 6.94 19.04
CA ALA A 36 15.00 8.38 19.14
C ALA A 36 16.48 8.82 18.99
N VAL A 37 17.42 8.00 19.47
CA VAL A 37 18.87 8.30 19.42
C VAL A 37 19.49 7.89 18.08
N VAL A 38 19.03 6.81 17.44
CA VAL A 38 19.63 6.24 16.22
C VAL A 38 19.09 6.91 14.95
N LYS A 39 18.07 7.78 15.03
CA LYS A 39 17.51 8.50 13.86
C LYS A 39 17.28 7.54 12.69
N MET A 40 16.50 6.50 12.95
CA MET A 40 16.27 5.42 11.98
C MET A 40 15.54 5.94 10.74
N LYS A 41 16.05 5.58 9.56
CA LYS A 41 15.35 5.81 8.29
C LYS A 41 14.24 4.78 8.14
N SER A 42 13.07 5.21 7.69
CA SER A 42 11.88 4.36 7.50
C SER A 42 11.25 4.63 6.15
N ALA A 43 10.57 3.63 5.60
CA ALA A 43 9.74 3.77 4.41
C ALA A 43 8.28 3.42 4.75
N THR A 44 7.34 4.20 4.18
CA THR A 44 5.91 3.92 4.26
C THR A 44 5.36 3.75 2.85
N ILE A 45 4.68 2.64 2.63
CA ILE A 45 4.04 2.26 1.37
C ILE A 45 2.59 1.87 1.65
N SER A 46 1.68 2.39 0.83
CA SER A 46 0.29 1.97 0.80
C SER A 46 0.07 0.99 -0.35
N ILE A 47 -0.81 0.00 -0.19
CA ILE A 47 -1.27 -0.81 -1.32
C ILE A 47 -1.92 0.06 -2.41
N ASP A 48 -2.56 1.16 -2.01
CA ASP A 48 -3.19 2.10 -2.94
C ASP A 48 -2.16 2.81 -3.85
N ASP A 49 -0.88 2.84 -3.47
CA ASP A 49 0.18 3.38 -4.34
C ASP A 49 0.42 2.51 -5.58
N PHE A 50 -0.02 1.24 -5.52
CA PHE A 50 0.13 0.25 -6.57
C PHE A 50 -1.16 0.01 -7.34
N TYR A 51 -2.13 0.94 -7.35
CA TYR A 51 -3.21 0.84 -8.33
C TYR A 51 -2.64 0.79 -9.75
N LEU A 52 -3.37 0.11 -10.63
CA LEU A 52 -3.11 0.10 -12.07
C LEU A 52 -3.16 1.53 -12.63
N THR A 53 -2.41 1.77 -13.71
CA THR A 53 -2.51 3.02 -14.46
C THR A 53 -3.91 3.17 -15.03
N VAL A 54 -4.25 4.38 -15.45
CA VAL A 54 -5.56 4.63 -16.07
C VAL A 54 -5.74 3.81 -17.36
N GLU A 55 -4.66 3.53 -18.10
CA GLU A 55 -4.64 2.66 -19.27
C GLU A 55 -4.86 1.19 -18.89
N ASP A 56 -4.05 0.64 -17.99
CA ASP A 56 -4.13 -0.76 -17.58
C ASP A 56 -5.48 -1.07 -16.90
N GLN A 57 -6.05 -0.09 -16.19
CA GLN A 57 -7.37 -0.21 -15.60
C GLN A 57 -8.48 -0.27 -16.66
N ALA A 58 -8.30 0.39 -17.80
CA ALA A 58 -9.24 0.31 -18.93
C ALA A 58 -9.13 -1.07 -19.63
N GLU A 59 -7.91 -1.57 -19.82
CA GLU A 59 -7.70 -2.93 -20.37
C GLU A 59 -8.32 -4.00 -19.47
N LEU A 60 -8.09 -3.92 -18.15
CA LEU A 60 -8.69 -4.84 -17.17
C LEU A 60 -10.22 -4.87 -17.26
N GLN A 61 -10.85 -3.71 -17.52
CA GLN A 61 -12.29 -3.61 -17.68
C GLN A 61 -12.77 -4.29 -18.97
N GLU A 62 -12.10 -4.03 -20.09
CA GLU A 62 -12.46 -4.64 -21.37
C GLU A 62 -12.37 -6.17 -21.31
N GLU A 63 -11.32 -6.70 -20.69
CA GLU A 63 -11.11 -8.15 -20.50
C GLU A 63 -12.16 -8.81 -19.59
N ASN A 64 -12.78 -8.04 -18.70
CA ASN A 64 -13.74 -8.53 -17.70
C ASN A 64 -15.15 -7.98 -17.92
N SER A 65 -15.52 -7.78 -19.20
CA SER A 65 -16.86 -7.32 -19.54
C SER A 65 -17.96 -8.26 -18.99
N GLY A 66 -18.88 -7.70 -18.20
CA GLY A 66 -19.89 -8.40 -17.39
C GLY A 66 -19.58 -8.53 -15.89
N ASN A 67 -18.38 -8.17 -15.42
CA ASN A 67 -18.04 -8.17 -13.99
C ASN A 67 -18.24 -6.77 -13.36
N ALA A 68 -19.42 -6.53 -12.78
CA ALA A 68 -19.77 -5.26 -12.15
C ALA A 68 -18.79 -4.76 -11.05
N LEU A 69 -18.01 -5.66 -10.42
CA LEU A 69 -17.01 -5.29 -9.41
C LEU A 69 -15.74 -4.68 -10.01
N LEU A 70 -15.49 -4.93 -11.29
CA LEU A 70 -14.36 -4.40 -12.06
C LEU A 70 -14.83 -3.34 -13.08
N GLU A 71 -16.08 -3.42 -13.53
CA GLU A 71 -16.65 -2.55 -14.57
C GLU A 71 -17.18 -1.20 -14.07
N GLY A 72 -17.57 -1.08 -12.80
CA GLY A 72 -18.29 0.10 -12.33
C GLY A 72 -19.75 0.10 -12.81
N LEU A 73 -20.68 0.48 -11.93
CA LEU A 73 -22.11 0.43 -12.24
C LEU A 73 -22.49 1.66 -13.11
N VAL A 74 -22.72 1.45 -14.40
CA VAL A 74 -23.33 2.46 -15.28
C VAL A 74 -24.84 2.47 -15.03
N LEU A 75 -25.29 3.02 -13.89
CA LEU A 75 -26.69 3.41 -13.74
C LEU A 75 -26.86 4.86 -14.18
N SER A 76 -27.30 5.00 -15.43
CA SER A 76 -27.67 6.27 -16.05
C SER A 76 -28.74 7.01 -15.23
N ILE A 77 -28.59 8.34 -15.16
CA ILE A 77 -29.55 9.40 -14.83
C ILE A 77 -29.44 10.13 -13.47
N PHE A 78 -28.80 9.61 -12.39
CA PHE A 78 -28.72 10.41 -11.14
C PHE A 78 -27.39 10.42 -10.35
N VAL A 79 -26.33 9.73 -10.77
CA VAL A 79 -25.04 9.78 -10.07
C VAL A 79 -23.91 10.12 -11.05
N ASN A 80 -23.81 11.40 -11.41
CA ASN A 80 -22.70 11.91 -12.22
C ASN A 80 -21.44 12.17 -11.36
N PHE A 81 -21.13 11.27 -10.43
CA PHE A 81 -20.02 11.42 -9.48
C PHE A 81 -19.34 10.06 -9.25
N CYS A 82 -18.15 9.88 -9.87
CA CYS A 82 -17.09 8.94 -9.45
C CYS A 82 -17.22 7.41 -9.67
N LEU A 83 -18.07 6.85 -10.55
CA LEU A 83 -18.25 5.39 -10.65
C LEU A 83 -17.82 4.68 -11.95
N HIS A 84 -16.96 5.27 -12.79
CA HIS A 84 -16.50 4.62 -14.02
C HIS A 84 -15.17 3.83 -13.90
N TYR A 85 -14.50 3.80 -12.74
CA TYR A 85 -13.20 3.14 -12.56
C TYR A 85 -13.11 2.57 -11.14
N LEU A 86 -13.50 1.31 -10.93
CA LEU A 86 -13.45 0.68 -9.60
C LEU A 86 -12.02 0.22 -9.27
N ARG A 87 -11.10 1.18 -9.11
CA ARG A 87 -9.90 0.97 -8.30
C ARG A 87 -10.33 0.69 -6.85
N GLY A 88 -9.80 -0.37 -6.27
CA GLY A 88 -10.07 -0.74 -4.88
C GLY A 88 -10.00 -2.23 -4.67
N ASN A 89 -10.82 -2.97 -5.43
CA ASN A 89 -10.98 -4.41 -5.27
C ASN A 89 -9.71 -5.20 -5.57
N ALA A 90 -9.64 -6.44 -5.08
CA ALA A 90 -8.58 -7.36 -5.46
C ALA A 90 -8.57 -7.52 -7.00
N GLY A 91 -7.38 -7.42 -7.59
CA GLY A 91 -7.20 -7.41 -9.05
C GLY A 91 -6.95 -6.02 -9.65
N SER A 92 -7.31 -4.93 -8.98
CA SER A 92 -7.07 -3.56 -9.50
C SER A 92 -5.67 -3.01 -9.18
N HIS A 93 -4.71 -3.86 -8.79
CA HIS A 93 -3.39 -3.43 -8.36
C HIS A 93 -2.30 -4.07 -9.23
N ASP A 94 -1.26 -3.31 -9.51
CA ASP A 94 -0.05 -3.75 -10.19
C ASP A 94 0.82 -4.59 -9.22
N LEU A 95 0.56 -5.89 -9.22
CA LEU A 95 1.26 -6.83 -8.34
C LEU A 95 2.76 -6.88 -8.66
N HIS A 96 3.12 -6.77 -9.94
CA HIS A 96 4.52 -6.84 -10.36
C HIS A 96 5.30 -5.66 -9.77
N LEU A 97 4.82 -4.43 -9.97
CA LEU A 97 5.41 -3.23 -9.38
C LEU A 97 5.48 -3.31 -7.85
N SER A 98 4.42 -3.82 -7.20
CA SER A 98 4.39 -3.92 -5.74
C SER A 98 5.46 -4.87 -5.19
N VAL A 99 5.64 -6.05 -5.82
CA VAL A 99 6.62 -7.05 -5.40
C VAL A 99 8.03 -6.55 -5.65
N GLU A 100 8.30 -5.97 -6.82
CA GLU A 100 9.61 -5.39 -7.12
C GLU A 100 9.97 -4.28 -6.14
N THR A 101 9.03 -3.38 -5.85
CA THR A 101 9.25 -2.28 -4.90
C THR A 101 9.58 -2.81 -3.50
N LEU A 102 8.84 -3.80 -2.99
CA LEU A 102 9.10 -4.39 -1.68
C LEU A 102 10.44 -5.16 -1.64
N MET A 103 10.79 -5.86 -2.73
CA MET A 103 12.08 -6.55 -2.84
C MET A 103 13.25 -5.57 -2.85
N ASP A 104 13.14 -4.49 -3.62
CA ASP A 104 14.20 -3.49 -3.72
C ASP A 104 14.38 -2.69 -2.43
N LEU A 105 13.28 -2.38 -1.73
CA LEU A 105 13.35 -1.85 -0.37
C LEU A 105 14.16 -2.75 0.58
N CYS A 106 13.95 -4.07 0.52
CA CYS A 106 14.74 -5.03 1.31
C CYS A 106 16.23 -5.05 0.94
N ARG A 107 16.59 -4.59 -0.28
CA ARG A 107 17.98 -4.53 -0.77
C ARG A 107 18.70 -3.23 -0.38
N LEU A 108 18.00 -2.21 0.10
CA LEU A 108 18.58 -0.97 0.61
C LEU A 108 19.30 -1.19 1.94
N THR A 109 20.46 -1.84 1.88
CA THR A 109 21.22 -2.32 3.06
C THR A 109 22.41 -1.44 3.43
N LYS A 110 22.76 -0.47 2.58
CA LYS A 110 23.91 0.43 2.77
C LYS A 110 23.50 1.89 2.72
N GLU A 111 24.24 2.74 3.42
CA GLU A 111 24.08 4.20 3.33
C GLU A 111 24.32 4.70 1.91
N GLY A 112 23.61 5.76 1.52
CA GLY A 112 23.66 6.34 0.18
C GLY A 112 22.91 5.55 -0.90
N MET A 113 22.43 4.32 -0.63
CA MET A 113 21.53 3.62 -1.54
C MET A 113 20.15 4.26 -1.50
N LYS A 114 19.68 4.73 -2.66
CA LYS A 114 18.43 5.50 -2.79
C LYS A 114 17.46 4.82 -3.74
N MET A 115 16.18 4.97 -3.45
CA MET A 115 15.10 4.46 -4.28
C MET A 115 13.92 5.44 -4.24
N LYS A 116 13.22 5.58 -5.37
CA LYS A 116 11.95 6.29 -5.42
C LYS A 116 10.79 5.36 -5.12
N LEU A 117 9.83 5.83 -4.33
CA LEU A 117 8.62 5.07 -4.01
C LEU A 117 7.45 5.54 -4.87
N SER A 118 6.79 4.59 -5.53
CA SER A 118 5.61 4.88 -6.32
C SER A 118 4.54 5.59 -5.47
N ARG A 119 3.82 6.50 -6.11
CA ARG A 119 2.65 7.19 -5.54
C ARG A 119 1.54 7.22 -6.55
N TYR A 120 0.31 7.13 -6.05
CA TYR A 120 -0.88 7.19 -6.88
C TYR A 120 -1.66 8.50 -6.69
N ASN A 121 -1.98 9.19 -7.78
CA ASN A 121 -2.80 10.38 -7.76
C ASN A 121 -4.27 10.02 -7.99
N LYS A 122 -5.02 9.82 -6.91
CA LYS A 122 -6.47 9.52 -6.93
C LYS A 122 -7.34 10.59 -7.61
N SER A 123 -6.83 11.82 -7.75
CA SER A 123 -7.54 12.95 -8.36
C SER A 123 -7.32 13.08 -9.87
N ALA A 124 -6.32 12.38 -10.42
CA ALA A 124 -6.00 12.43 -11.84
C ALA A 124 -7.20 11.97 -12.70
N PHE A 125 -7.23 12.43 -13.96
CA PHE A 125 -8.27 12.07 -14.93
C PHE A 125 -9.70 12.28 -14.40
N GLY A 126 -9.95 13.38 -13.68
CA GLY A 126 -11.28 13.69 -13.14
C GLY A 126 -11.71 12.77 -11.99
N GLY A 127 -10.78 12.35 -11.13
CA GLY A 127 -11.05 11.49 -9.97
C GLY A 127 -11.00 9.99 -10.25
N ARG A 128 -10.75 9.60 -11.50
CA ARG A 128 -10.51 8.19 -11.89
C ARG A 128 -9.24 7.66 -11.22
N GLY A 129 -8.25 8.53 -11.14
CA GLY A 129 -6.94 8.22 -10.59
C GLY A 129 -5.98 7.72 -11.66
N ASP A 130 -4.70 7.95 -11.41
CA ASP A 130 -3.61 7.40 -12.19
C ASP A 130 -2.31 7.43 -11.37
N ARG A 131 -1.31 6.67 -11.81
CA ARG A 131 0.01 6.66 -11.20
C ARG A 131 0.65 8.03 -11.36
N SER A 132 1.21 8.56 -10.27
CA SER A 132 1.90 9.86 -10.32
C SER A 132 3.17 9.75 -11.16
N ASP A 133 3.60 10.86 -11.73
CA ASP A 133 4.86 10.94 -12.49
C ASP A 133 6.06 10.53 -11.61
N PRO A 134 6.94 9.60 -12.05
CA PRO A 134 8.14 9.18 -11.30
C PRO A 134 9.09 10.30 -10.89
N SER A 135 9.08 11.45 -11.57
CA SER A 135 9.83 12.64 -11.16
C SER A 135 9.35 13.22 -9.83
N THR A 136 8.08 13.02 -9.49
CA THR A 136 7.43 13.54 -8.26
C THR A 136 7.46 12.55 -7.09
N TRP A 137 7.88 11.31 -7.33
CA TRP A 137 7.93 10.28 -6.32
C TRP A 137 8.92 10.62 -5.20
N PRO A 138 8.55 10.40 -3.92
CA PRO A 138 9.47 10.60 -2.82
C PRO A 138 10.62 9.60 -2.89
N GLU A 139 11.80 10.06 -2.49
CA GLU A 139 13.00 9.24 -2.38
C GLU A 139 13.19 8.75 -0.94
N VAL A 140 13.57 7.49 -0.79
CA VAL A 140 14.01 6.89 0.46
C VAL A 140 15.45 6.43 0.35
N GLU A 141 16.16 6.43 1.47
CA GLU A 141 17.57 6.05 1.53
C GLU A 141 17.79 4.96 2.60
N GLY A 142 18.62 3.96 2.26
CA GLY A 142 19.01 2.90 3.17
C GLY A 142 20.07 3.30 4.22
N PRO A 143 20.35 2.42 5.18
CA PRO A 143 19.56 1.24 5.52
C PRO A 143 18.23 1.61 6.21
N LEU A 144 17.15 0.90 5.86
CA LEU A 144 15.83 1.12 6.44
C LEU A 144 15.59 0.15 7.61
N ALA A 145 15.01 0.64 8.70
CA ALA A 145 14.78 -0.16 9.90
C ALA A 145 13.34 -0.66 10.05
N PRO A 146 12.31 0.19 9.90
CA PRO A 146 10.98 -0.29 9.57
C PRO A 146 10.57 0.08 8.13
N ILE A 147 9.99 -0.90 7.44
CA ILE A 147 9.17 -0.70 6.25
C ILE A 147 7.72 -0.92 6.69
N LEU A 148 6.92 0.15 6.68
CA LEU A 148 5.50 0.06 6.95
C LEU A 148 4.75 -0.15 5.63
N PHE A 149 4.15 -1.32 5.48
CA PHE A 149 3.25 -1.62 4.37
C PHE A 149 1.82 -1.73 4.88
N GLU A 150 0.95 -0.82 4.41
CA GLU A 150 -0.43 -0.71 4.85
C GLU A 150 -1.42 -0.90 3.70
N GLY A 151 -2.63 -1.36 4.01
CA GLY A 151 -3.67 -1.54 3.01
C GLY A 151 -4.88 -2.30 3.55
N TRP A 152 -6.07 -1.92 3.07
CA TRP A 152 -7.35 -2.43 3.58
C TRP A 152 -7.56 -3.93 3.31
N CYS A 153 -6.94 -4.48 2.27
CA CYS A 153 -7.12 -5.85 1.81
C CYS A 153 -5.92 -6.79 2.06
N LEU A 154 -4.88 -6.35 2.77
CA LEU A 154 -3.62 -7.10 2.92
C LEU A 154 -3.74 -8.45 3.65
N VAL A 155 -4.81 -8.64 4.43
CA VAL A 155 -5.03 -9.83 5.26
C VAL A 155 -6.10 -10.77 4.71
N LEU A 156 -6.60 -10.51 3.51
CA LEU A 156 -7.65 -11.32 2.88
C LEU A 156 -7.03 -12.55 2.22
N ASN A 157 -7.52 -13.73 2.59
CA ASN A 157 -7.14 -14.99 1.96
C ASN A 157 -8.21 -15.43 0.95
N PRO A 158 -7.84 -15.84 -0.28
CA PRO A 158 -8.81 -16.38 -1.22
C PRO A 158 -9.41 -17.68 -0.66
N LEU A 159 -10.73 -17.81 -0.82
CA LEU A 159 -11.42 -19.05 -0.47
C LEU A 159 -10.98 -20.15 -1.44
N LYS A 160 -10.50 -21.26 -0.89
CA LYS A 160 -10.24 -22.47 -1.69
C LYS A 160 -11.58 -23.18 -1.90
N TRP A 161 -12.08 -23.17 -3.12
CA TRP A 161 -13.23 -24.02 -3.46
C TRP A 161 -12.79 -25.48 -3.55
N LYS A 162 -13.64 -26.40 -3.08
CA LYS A 162 -13.45 -27.86 -3.21
C LYS A 162 -14.25 -28.39 -4.38
#